data_AF-A0A532TIU6-F1
#
_entry.id   AF-A0A532TIU6-F1
#
_cell.length_a   1.000
_cell.length_b   1.000
_cell.length_c   1.000
_cell.angle_alpha   90.00
_cell.angle_beta   90.00
_cell.angle_gamma   90.00
#
_symmetry.space_group_name_H-M   'P 1'
#
loop_
_entity.id
_entity.type
_entity.pdbx_description
1 polymer ?
#
loop_
_entity_poly.entity_id
_entity_poly.type
_entity_poly.pdbx_seq_one_letter_code
_entity_poly.pdbx_strand_id
1 'polypeptide(L)'
;MKSIGLVFLYDRNLGAPDEVSKKFSEFFSFVSENLVLEGLVELPKLKEIMDSRKIYWAGIKQNFETILEDHEAIGKIAWKVFSDYSGIDPSEDVKSLVYSSNKSPWKFTLLACVLYE
;
A
#
# COMPACT_ATOMS: atom_id res chain seq x y z
N MET A 1 8.30 -6.28 -15.33
CA MET A 1 8.74 -6.02 -13.95
C MET A 1 7.89 -6.88 -13.04
N LYS A 2 8.49 -7.55 -12.04
CA LYS A 2 7.79 -8.57 -11.26
C LYS A 2 7.34 -7.97 -9.93
N SER A 3 6.04 -7.88 -9.70
CA SER A 3 5.50 -7.41 -8.42
C SER A 3 5.74 -8.43 -7.31
N ILE A 4 6.13 -7.95 -6.13
CA ILE A 4 6.55 -8.78 -5.00
C ILE A 4 5.78 -8.55 -3.71
N GLY A 5 5.05 -7.45 -3.62
CA GLY A 5 4.36 -7.10 -2.39
C GLY A 5 3.44 -5.92 -2.54
N LEU A 6 2.60 -5.75 -1.52
CA LEU A 6 1.74 -4.60 -1.34
C LEU A 6 2.06 -3.93 0.00
N VAL A 7 2.10 -2.61 0.00
CA VAL A 7 2.15 -1.80 1.21
C VAL A 7 1.03 -0.78 1.19
N PHE A 8 0.23 -0.78 2.25
CA PHE A 8 -0.82 0.19 2.48
C PHE A 8 -0.35 1.26 3.45
N LEU A 9 -0.33 2.51 3.00
CA LEU A 9 0.04 3.67 3.81
C LEU A 9 -1.19 4.53 4.12
N TYR A 10 -1.25 5.06 5.33
CA TYR A 10 -2.35 5.89 5.83
C TYR A 10 -1.84 6.91 6.86
N ASP A 11 -2.67 7.87 7.27
CA ASP A 11 -2.31 8.80 8.37
C ASP A 11 -2.29 8.06 9.73
N ARG A 12 -1.14 8.06 10.41
CA ARG A 12 -0.96 7.42 11.72
C ARG A 12 -1.95 7.91 12.78
N ASN A 13 -2.49 9.12 12.65
CA ASN A 13 -3.48 9.67 13.58
C ASN A 13 -4.79 8.85 13.63
N LEU A 14 -5.03 7.98 12.64
CA LEU A 14 -6.23 7.14 12.55
C LEU A 14 -6.19 5.88 13.45
N GLY A 15 -5.02 5.48 13.95
CA GLY A 15 -4.88 4.33 14.87
C GLY A 15 -3.70 3.42 14.59
N ALA A 16 -3.66 2.25 15.25
CA ALA A 16 -2.66 1.21 15.00
C ALA A 16 -2.85 0.51 13.63
N PRO A 17 -1.80 -0.03 12.96
CA PRO A 17 -1.96 -0.64 11.63
C PRO A 17 -2.93 -1.82 11.66
N ASP A 18 -2.89 -2.63 12.72
CA ASP A 18 -3.81 -3.76 12.91
C ASP A 18 -5.28 -3.32 13.06
N GLU A 19 -5.52 -2.17 13.71
CA GLU A 19 -6.87 -1.63 13.88
C GLU A 19 -7.40 -1.04 12.57
N VAL A 20 -6.56 -0.29 11.85
CA VAL A 20 -6.94 0.33 10.57
C VAL A 20 -7.16 -0.73 9.50
N SER A 21 -6.25 -1.70 9.37
CA SER A 21 -6.40 -2.81 8.42
C SER A 21 -7.66 -3.63 8.68
N LYS A 22 -8.00 -3.89 9.94
CA LYS A 22 -9.24 -4.60 10.32
C LYS A 22 -10.50 -3.81 9.95
N LYS A 23 -10.51 -2.49 10.11
CA LYS A 23 -11.63 -1.63 9.66
C LYS A 23 -11.73 -1.60 8.13
N PHE A 24 -10.58 -1.66 7.45
CA PHE A 24 -10.52 -1.61 6.00
C PHE A 24 -10.83 -2.95 5.33
N SER A 25 -10.73 -4.09 6.02
CA SER A 25 -10.69 -5.42 5.39
C SER A 25 -11.86 -5.74 4.46
N GLU A 26 -13.05 -5.18 4.73
CA GLU A 26 -14.24 -5.36 3.87
C GLU A 26 -14.10 -4.70 2.49
N PHE A 27 -13.20 -3.74 2.34
CA PHE A 27 -12.91 -3.02 1.09
C PHE A 27 -11.65 -3.51 0.38
N PHE A 28 -10.96 -4.52 0.92
CA PHE A 28 -9.72 -5.02 0.34
C PHE A 28 -9.91 -5.53 -1.08
N SER A 29 -10.98 -6.29 -1.35
CA SER A 29 -11.30 -6.79 -2.69
C SER A 29 -11.40 -5.66 -3.71
N PHE A 30 -12.13 -4.59 -3.38
CA PHE A 30 -12.28 -3.42 -4.25
C PHE A 30 -10.95 -2.76 -4.61
N VAL A 31 -10.06 -2.55 -3.62
CA VAL A 31 -8.74 -1.96 -3.89
C VAL A 31 -7.86 -2.92 -4.69
N SER A 32 -7.88 -4.21 -4.37
CA SER A 32 -7.09 -5.22 -5.08
C SER A 32 -7.52 -5.39 -6.54
N GLU A 33 -8.81 -5.30 -6.84
CA GLU A 33 -9.35 -5.31 -8.20
C GLU A 33 -8.89 -4.08 -8.99
N ASN A 34 -8.95 -2.89 -8.38
CA ASN A 34 -8.48 -1.66 -9.01
C ASN A 34 -6.98 -1.72 -9.33
N LEU A 35 -6.14 -2.29 -8.45
CA LEU A 35 -4.71 -2.47 -8.74
C LEU A 35 -4.46 -3.35 -9.98
N VAL A 36 -5.32 -4.35 -10.22
CA VAL A 36 -5.26 -5.20 -11.40
C VAL A 36 -5.77 -4.47 -12.64
N LEU A 37 -6.91 -3.79 -12.54
CA LEU A 37 -7.52 -3.04 -13.65
C LEU A 37 -6.63 -1.91 -14.17
N GLU A 38 -5.95 -1.21 -13.27
CA GLU A 38 -4.97 -0.15 -13.60
C GLU A 38 -3.62 -0.72 -14.06
N GLY A 39 -3.45 -2.05 -14.09
CA GLY A 39 -2.24 -2.71 -14.58
C GLY A 39 -1.02 -2.56 -13.66
N LEU A 40 -1.22 -2.28 -12.36
CA LEU A 40 -0.13 -2.21 -11.39
C LEU A 40 0.29 -3.61 -10.94
N VAL A 41 -0.63 -4.56 -10.86
CA VAL A 41 -0.34 -5.95 -10.48
C VAL A 41 -1.11 -6.91 -11.37
N GLU A 42 -0.46 -7.96 -11.85
CA GLU A 42 -1.16 -9.02 -12.57
C GLU A 42 -1.88 -9.94 -11.59
N LEU A 43 -3.06 -10.46 -11.97
CA LEU A 43 -3.87 -11.32 -11.10
C LEU A 43 -3.11 -12.54 -10.53
N PRO A 44 -2.29 -13.28 -11.31
CA PRO A 44 -1.49 -14.38 -10.75
C PRO A 44 -0.50 -13.90 -9.68
N LYS A 45 0.09 -12.72 -9.87
CA LYS A 45 1.03 -12.13 -8.90
C LYS A 45 0.35 -11.60 -7.65
N LEU A 46 -0.82 -10.99 -7.78
CA LEU A 46 -1.64 -10.61 -6.64
C LEU A 46 -1.96 -11.83 -5.76
N LYS A 47 -2.34 -12.96 -6.38
CA LYS A 47 -2.56 -14.22 -5.67
C LYS A 47 -1.31 -14.71 -4.95
N GLU A 48 -0.15 -14.72 -5.61
CA GLU A 48 1.13 -15.09 -4.96
C GLU A 48 1.46 -14.20 -3.76
N ILE A 49 1.25 -12.88 -3.88
CA ILE A 49 1.48 -11.91 -2.79
C ILE A 49 0.56 -12.19 -1.60
N MET A 50 -0.72 -12.47 -1.85
CA MET A 50 -1.70 -12.81 -0.82
C MET A 50 -1.36 -14.13 -0.13
N ASP A 51 -1.07 -15.18 -0.90
CA ASP A 51 -0.75 -16.52 -0.39
C ASP A 51 0.55 -16.49 0.44
N SER A 52 1.52 -15.66 0.05
CA SER A 52 2.78 -15.44 0.77
C SER A 52 2.71 -14.42 1.90
N ARG A 53 1.53 -13.82 2.15
CA ARG A 53 1.29 -12.80 3.19
C ARG A 53 2.22 -11.58 3.07
N LYS A 54 2.60 -11.20 1.86
CA LYS A 54 3.45 -10.03 1.57
C LYS A 54 2.64 -8.74 1.41
N ILE A 55 1.73 -8.53 2.35
CA ILE A 55 0.87 -7.35 2.41
C ILE A 55 1.09 -6.70 3.78
N TYR A 56 1.64 -5.50 3.79
CA TYR A 56 1.97 -4.78 5.02
C TYR A 56 1.26 -3.44 5.12
N TRP A 57 1.15 -2.94 6.34
CA TRP A 57 0.44 -1.70 6.67
C TRP A 57 1.34 -0.80 7.50
N ALA A 58 1.37 0.50 7.18
CA ALA A 58 2.10 1.47 7.98
C ALA A 58 1.40 2.83 8.03
N GLY A 59 1.41 3.43 9.23
CA GLY A 59 0.90 4.78 9.43
C GLY A 59 2.03 5.81 9.31
N ILE A 60 1.82 6.83 8.49
CA ILE A 60 2.72 7.97 8.32
C ILE A 60 2.45 8.97 9.43
N LYS A 61 3.47 9.26 10.26
CA LYS A 61 3.30 10.02 11.51
C LYS A 61 3.24 11.53 11.33
N GLN A 62 3.92 12.08 10.32
CA GLN A 62 4.07 13.52 10.13
C GLN A 62 4.06 13.85 8.65
N ASN A 63 3.66 15.09 8.32
CA ASN A 63 3.66 15.64 6.97
C ASN A 63 2.90 14.77 5.96
N PHE A 64 1.82 14.10 6.40
CA PHE A 64 1.06 13.19 5.56
C PHE A 64 0.59 13.86 4.27
N GLU A 65 -0.01 15.05 4.37
CA GLU A 65 -0.46 15.84 3.22
C GLU A 65 0.68 16.18 2.25
N THR A 66 1.86 16.52 2.76
CA THR A 66 3.04 16.78 1.91
C THR A 66 3.53 15.50 1.23
N ILE A 67 3.49 14.36 1.92
CA ILE A 67 3.90 13.07 1.37
C ILE A 67 2.92 12.59 0.28
N LEU A 68 1.64 12.92 0.36
CA LEU A 68 0.66 12.58 -0.68
C LEU A 68 1.04 13.14 -2.06
N GLU A 69 1.79 14.24 -2.09
CA GLU A 69 2.23 14.91 -3.32
C GLU A 69 3.64 14.47 -3.77
N ASP A 70 4.34 13.68 -2.96
CA ASP A 70 5.73 13.25 -3.19
C ASP A 70 5.81 11.73 -3.44
N HIS A 71 5.72 11.35 -4.72
CA HIS A 71 5.80 9.96 -5.15
C HIS A 71 7.12 9.27 -4.74
N GLU A 72 8.22 10.00 -4.67
CA GLU A 72 9.52 9.45 -4.25
C GLU A 72 9.52 9.14 -2.75
N ALA A 73 8.98 10.04 -1.94
CA ALA A 73 8.80 9.81 -0.50
C ALA A 73 7.86 8.61 -0.23
N ILE A 74 6.75 8.51 -0.97
CA ILE A 74 5.82 7.38 -0.89
C ILE A 74 6.57 6.06 -1.17
N GLY A 75 7.33 6.02 -2.28
CA GLY A 75 8.12 4.84 -2.66
C GLY A 75 9.13 4.43 -1.60
N LYS A 76 9.91 5.38 -1.08
CA LYS A 76 10.89 5.15 -0.01
C LYS A 76 10.24 4.62 1.27
N ILE A 77 9.10 5.16 1.67
CA ILE A 77 8.37 4.70 2.86
C ILE A 77 7.83 3.29 2.63
N ALA A 78 7.20 3.03 1.47
CA ALA A 78 6.68 1.71 1.14
C ALA A 78 7.78 0.65 1.14
N TRP A 79 8.93 0.94 0.53
CA TRP A 79 10.08 0.04 0.53
C TRP A 79 10.67 -0.19 1.91
N LYS A 80 10.81 0.86 2.71
CA LYS A 80 11.28 0.73 4.09
C LYS A 80 10.40 -0.26 4.87
N VAL A 81 9.08 -0.05 4.83
CA VAL A 81 8.12 -0.93 5.50
C VAL A 81 8.24 -2.36 4.97
N PHE A 82 8.27 -2.54 3.65
CA PHE A 82 8.36 -3.85 3.04
C PHE A 82 9.65 -4.58 3.43
N SER A 83 10.78 -3.89 3.40
CA SER A 83 12.10 -4.45 3.74
C SER A 83 12.19 -4.81 5.22
N ASP A 84 11.65 -3.96 6.11
CA ASP A 84 11.63 -4.20 7.57
C ASP A 84 10.90 -5.50 7.93
N TYR A 85 9.85 -5.88 7.17
CA TYR A 85 9.07 -7.11 7.44
C TYR A 85 9.50 -8.33 6.60
N SER A 86 10.03 -8.13 5.39
CA SER A 86 10.33 -9.23 4.46
C SER A 86 11.82 -9.57 4.37
N GLY A 87 12.71 -8.66 4.77
CA GLY A 87 14.15 -8.79 4.59
C GLY A 87 14.63 -8.69 3.13
N ILE A 88 13.76 -8.29 2.20
CA ILE A 88 14.09 -8.07 0.79
C ILE A 88 14.63 -6.65 0.62
N ASP A 89 15.73 -6.50 -0.12
CA ASP A 89 16.34 -5.20 -0.37
C ASP A 89 15.44 -4.28 -1.24
N PRO A 90 15.48 -2.95 -1.01
CA PRO A 90 14.74 -1.99 -1.82
C PRO A 90 15.15 -1.98 -3.29
N SER A 91 14.15 -1.85 -4.18
CA SER A 91 14.31 -1.42 -5.58
C SER A 91 13.85 0.04 -5.73
N GLU A 92 14.15 0.68 -6.86
CA GLU A 92 13.68 2.05 -7.15
C GLU A 92 12.18 2.07 -7.52
N ASP A 93 11.63 0.94 -7.95
CA ASP A 93 10.33 0.89 -8.58
C ASP A 93 9.19 0.66 -7.59
N VAL A 94 8.33 1.67 -7.46
CA VAL A 94 7.04 1.60 -6.75
C VAL A 94 5.97 2.28 -7.58
N LYS A 95 4.80 1.67 -7.67
CA LYS A 95 3.60 2.32 -8.19
C LYS A 95 2.54 2.38 -7.12
N SER A 96 1.81 3.48 -7.04
CA SER A 96 0.79 3.66 -6.00
C SER A 96 -0.51 4.20 -6.57
N LEU A 97 -1.64 3.69 -6.08
CA LEU A 97 -2.93 4.36 -6.20
C LEU A 97 -3.23 5.12 -4.91
N VAL A 98 -3.66 6.38 -5.05
CA VAL A 98 -4.07 7.22 -3.94
C VAL A 98 -5.59 7.33 -3.93
N TYR A 99 -6.19 6.88 -2.84
CA TYR A 99 -7.62 6.95 -2.61
C TYR A 99 -7.91 8.05 -1.60
N SER A 100 -8.58 9.11 -2.02
CA SER A 100 -8.89 10.25 -1.15
C SER A 100 -10.04 9.97 -0.19
N SER A 101 -9.93 10.46 1.05
CA SER A 101 -10.94 10.26 2.11
C SER A 101 -12.36 10.68 1.74
N ASN A 102 -12.52 11.68 0.87
CA ASN A 102 -13.80 12.22 0.42
C ASN A 102 -14.51 11.38 -0.65
N LYS A 103 -13.81 10.45 -1.32
CA LYS A 103 -14.34 9.62 -2.39
C LYS A 103 -14.41 8.14 -2.02
N SER A 104 -13.77 7.74 -0.92
CA SER A 104 -13.67 6.36 -0.52
C SER A 104 -14.63 5.97 0.61
N PRO A 105 -15.26 4.78 0.53
CA PRO A 105 -16.25 4.34 1.52
C PRO A 105 -15.68 4.12 2.93
N TRP A 106 -14.37 3.86 3.05
CA TRP A 106 -13.67 3.73 4.34
C TRP A 106 -13.32 5.07 5.02
N LYS A 107 -13.62 6.20 4.39
CA LYS A 107 -13.54 7.57 4.96
C LYS A 107 -12.15 8.02 5.42
N PHE A 108 -11.08 7.46 4.87
CA PHE A 108 -9.72 7.96 5.08
C PHE A 108 -8.88 7.84 3.81
N THR A 109 -7.80 8.62 3.74
CA THR A 109 -6.90 8.57 2.59
C THR A 109 -5.99 7.35 2.69
N LEU A 110 -6.00 6.51 1.65
CA LEU A 110 -5.22 5.28 1.58
C LEU A 110 -4.29 5.35 0.37
N LEU A 111 -3.02 5.04 0.56
CA LEU A 111 -2.08 4.81 -0.53
C LEU A 111 -1.84 3.31 -0.66
N ALA A 112 -2.24 2.73 -1.79
CA ALA A 112 -2.02 1.34 -2.13
C ALA A 112 -0.77 1.22 -3.01
N CYS A 113 0.36 0.83 -2.42
CA CYS A 113 1.66 0.76 -3.09
C CYS A 113 1.95 -0.68 -3.53
N VAL A 114 2.35 -0.85 -4.79
CA VAL A 114 2.84 -2.11 -5.37
C VAL A 114 4.35 -2.00 -5.53
N LEU A 115 5.06 -2.99 -4.96
CA LEU A 115 6.51 -3.08 -4.94
C LEU A 115 6.96 -4.08 -6.01
N TYR A 116 8.09 -3.81 -6.67
CA TYR A 116 8.62 -4.64 -7.77
C TYR A 116 10.07 -5.08 -7.51
N GLU A 117 10.48 -6.22 -8.08
CA GLU A 117 11.92 -6.53 -8.24
C GLU A 117 12.55 -5.61 -9.29
#